data_AF-A0A7Y5A430-F1
#
_entry.id   AF-A0A7Y5A430-F1
#
_cell.length_a   1.000
_cell.length_b   1.000
_cell.length_c   1.000
_cell.angle_alpha   90.00
_cell.angle_beta   90.00
_cell.angle_gamma   90.00
#
_symmetry.space_group_name_H-M   'P 1'
#
loop_
_entity.id
_entity.type
_entity.pdbx_description
1 polymer ?
#
loop_
_entity_poly.entity_id
_entity_poly.type
_entity_poly.pdbx_seq_one_letter_code
_entity_poly.pdbx_strand_id
1 'polypeptide(L)' 'FVGDVEKVLTTGSIADKAVFKINSIRIANRTTHNVELTVSHSLKSDFVFGQEILNECGEYSIDTKGKTLIFK' A
#
# COMPACT_ATOMS: atom_id res chain seq x y z
N PHE A 1 -12.20 -6.30 -3.71
CA PHE A 1 -11.35 -6.51 -4.88
C PHE A 1 -11.90 -5.74 -6.05
N VAL A 2 -11.07 -5.05 -6.82
CA VAL A 2 -11.52 -4.35 -8.04
C VAL A 2 -11.33 -5.34 -9.20
N GLY A 3 -12.42 -5.72 -9.86
CA GLY A 3 -12.42 -6.69 -10.96
C GLY A 3 -13.11 -8.02 -10.65
N ASP A 4 -12.96 -8.97 -11.57
CA ASP A 4 -13.56 -10.31 -11.53
C ASP A 4 -12.94 -11.18 -10.43
N VAL A 5 -13.76 -11.66 -9.49
CA VAL A 5 -13.32 -12.40 -8.30
C VAL A 5 -12.58 -13.69 -8.65
N GLU A 6 -12.99 -14.40 -9.70
CA GLU A 6 -12.32 -15.64 -10.13
C GLU A 6 -10.95 -15.38 -10.75
N LYS A 7 -10.74 -14.17 -11.30
CA LYS A 7 -9.43 -13.74 -11.81
C LYS A 7 -8.53 -13.18 -10.72
N VAL A 8 -9.13 -12.67 -9.66
CA VAL A 8 -8.41 -12.06 -8.54
C VAL A 8 -7.96 -13.11 -7.51
N LEU A 9 -8.66 -14.23 -7.41
CA LEU A 9 -8.28 -15.36 -6.56
C LEU A 9 -7.73 -16.50 -7.44
N THR A 10 -6.42 -16.73 -7.38
CA THR A 10 -5.79 -17.95 -7.87
C THR A 10 -5.81 -19.03 -6.79
N THR A 11 -5.44 -20.27 -7.10
CA THR A 11 -5.34 -21.45 -6.20
C THR A 11 -4.89 -21.15 -4.75
N GLY A 12 -5.82 -20.69 -3.91
CA GLY A 12 -5.56 -20.27 -2.53
C GLY A 12 -4.75 -18.97 -2.34
N SER A 13 -4.53 -18.17 -3.38
CA SER A 13 -3.73 -16.93 -3.31
C SER A 13 -4.38 -15.79 -4.09
N ILE A 14 -4.02 -14.54 -3.79
CA ILE A 14 -4.45 -13.41 -4.61
C ILE A 14 -3.57 -13.34 -5.85
N ALA A 15 -4.19 -13.21 -7.02
CA ALA A 15 -3.52 -13.18 -8.32
C ALA A 15 -2.48 -12.04 -8.39
N ASP A 16 -1.39 -12.29 -9.11
CA ASP A 16 -0.41 -11.23 -9.37
C ASP A 16 -1.06 -10.06 -10.11
N LYS A 17 -0.65 -8.83 -9.77
CA LYS A 17 -1.22 -7.57 -10.28
C LYS A 17 -2.68 -7.31 -9.93
N ALA A 18 -3.31 -8.13 -9.09
CA ALA A 18 -4.64 -7.82 -8.59
C ALA A 18 -4.64 -6.49 -7.82
N VAL A 19 -5.63 -5.64 -8.10
CA VAL A 19 -5.84 -4.38 -7.38
C VAL A 19 -6.97 -4.55 -6.37
N PHE A 20 -6.72 -4.15 -5.13
CA PHE A 20 -7.73 -4.17 -4.08
C PHE A 20 -7.80 -2.84 -3.35
N LYS A 21 -9.03 -2.38 -3.13
CA LYS A 21 -9.36 -1.23 -2.30
C LYS A 21 -9.39 -1.65 -0.85
N ILE A 22 -8.64 -0.94 -0.02
CA ILE A 22 -8.70 -1.03 1.43
C ILE A 22 -9.33 0.23 2.00
N ASN A 23 -10.14 0.05 3.05
CA ASN A 23 -10.91 1.16 3.61
C ASN A 23 -10.01 2.26 4.20
N SER A 24 -8.93 1.87 4.88
CA SER A 24 -7.99 2.82 5.46
C SER A 24 -6.61 2.21 5.71
N ILE A 25 -5.58 3.03 5.54
CA ILE A 25 -4.24 2.80 6.09
C ILE A 25 -4.00 3.86 7.15
N ARG A 26 -3.43 3.46 8.29
CA ARG A 26 -2.94 4.38 9.31
C ARG A 26 -1.42 4.27 9.45
N ILE A 27 -0.72 5.38 9.27
CA ILE A 27 0.71 5.52 9.55
C ILE A 27 0.86 6.57 10.65
N ALA A 28 1.44 6.18 11.79
CA ALA A 28 1.48 7.01 13.01
C ALA A 28 0.08 7.52 13.42
N ASN A 29 -0.14 8.83 13.43
CA ASN A 29 -1.41 9.49 13.75
C ASN A 29 -2.16 10.00 12.49
N ARG A 30 -1.70 9.64 11.29
CA ARG A 30 -2.30 10.01 10.01
C ARG A 30 -3.04 8.81 9.44
N THR A 31 -4.30 9.02 9.04
CA THR A 31 -5.13 7.99 8.40
C THR A 31 -5.48 8.47 7.00
N THR A 32 -5.18 7.65 6.00
CA THR A 32 -5.71 7.81 4.64
C THR A 32 -6.80 6.76 4.40
N HIS A 33 -7.76 7.09 3.54
CA HIS A 33 -8.94 6.29 3.24
C HIS A 33 -9.03 5.96 1.76
N ASN A 34 -9.72 4.86 1.44
CA ASN A 34 -9.97 4.42 0.06
C ASN A 34 -8.69 4.18 -0.77
N VAL A 35 -7.67 3.58 -0.14
CA VAL A 35 -6.38 3.32 -0.80
C VAL A 35 -6.47 2.11 -1.71
N GLU A 36 -5.85 2.19 -2.89
CA GLU A 36 -5.67 1.07 -3.79
C GLU A 36 -4.28 0.45 -3.62
N LEU A 37 -4.23 -0.87 -3.41
CA LEU A 37 -2.98 -1.63 -3.37
C LEU A 37 -2.96 -2.65 -4.50
N THR A 38 -1.76 -2.87 -5.04
CA THR A 38 -1.52 -3.88 -6.08
C THR A 38 -0.73 -5.05 -5.50
N VAL A 39 -1.19 -6.28 -5.74
CA VAL A 39 -0.44 -7.49 -5.42
C VAL A 39 0.75 -7.63 -6.36
N SER A 40 1.93 -7.90 -5.81
CA SER A 40 3.11 -8.23 -6.59
C SER A 40 3.79 -9.46 -6.01
N HIS A 41 3.75 -10.60 -6.71
CA HIS A 41 4.40 -11.85 -6.27
C HIS A 41 5.93 -11.75 -6.25
N SER A 42 6.49 -10.76 -6.94
CA SER A 42 7.92 -10.47 -6.94
C SER A 42 8.39 -9.64 -5.73
N LEU A 43 7.48 -9.18 -4.87
CA LEU A 43 7.83 -8.33 -3.73
C LEU A 43 8.51 -9.17 -2.65
N LYS A 44 9.71 -8.74 -2.23
CA LYS A 44 10.46 -9.40 -1.14
C LYS A 44 10.09 -8.89 0.26
N SER A 45 9.37 -7.78 0.32
CA SER A 45 8.88 -7.15 1.55
C SER A 45 7.38 -7.40 1.67
N ASP A 46 6.83 -7.37 2.88
CA ASP A 46 5.39 -7.60 3.09
C ASP A 46 4.55 -6.46 2.48
N PHE A 47 4.99 -5.22 2.70
CA PHE A 47 4.34 -4.02 2.18
C PHE A 47 5.38 -3.00 1.71
N VAL A 48 5.09 -2.32 0.61
CA VAL A 48 5.84 -1.17 0.13
C VAL A 48 4.85 -0.05 -0.15
N PHE A 49 4.97 1.05 0.59
CA PHE A 49 4.17 2.25 0.37
C PHE A 49 4.97 3.23 -0.48
N GLY A 50 4.43 3.53 -1.67
CA GLY A 50 4.97 4.54 -2.56
C GLY A 50 4.68 5.96 -2.05
N GLN A 51 5.24 6.95 -2.75
CA GLN A 51 5.07 8.37 -2.43
C GLN A 51 3.59 8.80 -2.48
N GLU A 52 2.76 8.15 -3.30
CA GLU A 52 1.32 8.42 -3.39
C GLU A 52 0.61 8.30 -2.03
N ILE A 53 0.75 7.15 -1.36
CA ILE A 53 0.17 6.93 -0.02
C ILE A 53 0.79 7.89 1.01
N LEU A 54 2.10 8.17 0.90
CA LEU A 54 2.77 9.08 1.83
C LEU A 54 2.26 10.52 1.67
N ASN A 55 2.01 10.97 0.43
CA ASN A 55 1.45 12.29 0.15
C ASN A 55 0.03 12.43 0.68
N GLU A 56 -0.79 11.38 0.60
CA GLU A 56 -2.12 11.36 1.21
C GLU A 56 -2.08 11.44 2.75
N CYS A 57 -1.03 10.91 3.37
CA CYS A 57 -0.81 11.04 4.81
C CYS A 57 -0.35 12.44 5.24
N GLY A 58 0.06 13.30 4.29
CA GLY A 58 0.45 14.69 4.50
C GLY A 58 1.89 14.99 4.06
N GLU A 59 2.34 16.23 4.28
CA GLU A 59 3.74 16.59 4.03
C GLU A 59 4.69 15.73 4.86
N TYR A 60 5.76 15.24 4.22
CA TYR A 60 6.74 14.40 4.90
C TYR A 60 8.18 14.70 4.47
N SER A 61 9.12 14.17 5.24
CA SER A 61 10.54 14.11 4.90
C SER A 61 11.10 12.72 5.23
N ILE A 62 12.07 12.26 4.44
CA ILE A 62 12.73 10.97 4.62
C ILE A 62 14.21 11.22 4.88
N ASP A 63 14.71 10.75 6.01
CA ASP A 63 16.14 10.61 6.26
C ASP A 63 16.56 9.16 5.99
N THR A 64 17.23 8.95 4.86
CA THR A 64 17.70 7.61 4.46
C THR A 64 18.89 7.12 5.29
N LYS A 65 19.66 8.03 5.91
CA LYS A 65 20.78 7.67 6.78
C LYS A 65 20.28 7.27 8.16
N GLY A 66 19.39 8.09 8.74
CA GLY A 66 18.71 7.82 10.00
C GLY A 66 17.61 6.76 9.91
N LYS A 67 17.18 6.38 8.70
CA LYS A 67 16.05 5.48 8.43
C LYS A 67 14.75 5.96 9.08
N THR A 68 14.50 7.26 9.02
CA THR A 68 13.30 7.88 9.60
C THR A 68 12.42 8.50 8.53
N LEU A 69 11.12 8.42 8.76
CA LEU A 69 10.07 9.11 8.02
C LEU A 69 9.39 10.05 9.02
N ILE A 70 9.39 11.35 8.72
CA ILE A 70 8.82 12.38 9.58
C ILE A 70 7.70 13.06 8.81
N PHE A 71 6.47 12.92 9.29
CA PHE A 71 5.32 13.71 8.83
C PHE A 71 5.32 15.06 9.54
N LYS A 72 5.07 16.13 8.79
CA LYS A 72 4.94 17.49 9.31
C LYS A 72 3.53 17.77 9.82
#